data_AF-F0SJ02-F1
#
_entry.id   AF-F0SJ02-F1
#
_cell.length_a   1.000
_cell.length_b   1.000
_cell.length_c   1.000
_cell.angle_alpha   90.00
_cell.angle_beta   90.00
_cell.angle_gamma   90.00
#
_symmetry.space_group_name_H-M   'P 1'
#
loop_
_entity.id
_entity.type
_entity.pdbx_description
1 polymer ?
#
loop_
_entity_poly.entity_id
_entity_poly.type
_entity_poly.pdbx_seq_one_letter_code
_entity_poly.pdbx_strand_id
1 'polypeptide(L)'
;MTPPARFTLFFQCAILLSFTASLLSSAADACTTAVISGKVTPDGRPILWKNRDTTASVHNEVAYFEEEDKLRFIGVTTAGSRRSVWMGVNEAGFCIENSVSNDLSVKGAKGLGNGRFMKLALGTCSTVDDFKQLLEETNKTGRSTAANFGVIDAKGGAALFETGPTTFRMFDANDPEIAPNGYVVRSNFSVEGQDLPTNPTTAELTDISSRERYLRACSLMESRQSAEISVPWLLRSCTRDLSDADGCPIPGTVNALEGTLPEIINTDQTLSREITVSAAVFHGVRPNESPALTTMWTMLGAPSFTVAVPCWVGTGEIADPLSGDRGGELGELAISMRGWKSTLVDREITTGGLPALWSALWSTEDEIIAKTMKQKDRWSQQAFTPEVLTAFHKEAADLAMQSMNAQFLQMKADALAQPAPPAPVFDSPAKVLAP
;
A
#
# COMPACT_ATOMS: atom_id res chain seq x y z
N MET A 1 -71.00 -1.74 31.66
CA MET A 1 -70.38 -0.39 31.70
C MET A 1 -68.87 -0.56 31.72
N THR A 2 -68.23 -0.20 30.62
CA THR A 2 -66.80 0.09 30.41
C THR A 2 -66.26 1.14 31.41
N PRO A 3 -64.93 1.26 31.71
CA PRO A 3 -63.84 1.57 30.75
C PRO A 3 -62.43 1.03 31.19
N PRO A 4 -61.28 1.53 30.65
CA PRO A 4 -60.84 1.48 29.26
C PRO A 4 -59.50 0.72 29.08
N ALA A 5 -59.23 0.34 27.83
CA ALA A 5 -58.03 -0.35 27.37
C ALA A 5 -56.75 0.51 27.54
N ARG A 6 -55.84 0.02 28.39
CA ARG A 6 -54.43 0.47 28.48
C ARG A 6 -53.52 -0.75 28.44
N PHE A 7 -53.50 -1.55 27.38
CA PHE A 7 -52.51 -2.64 27.25
C PHE A 7 -52.38 -3.15 25.82
N THR A 8 -52.26 -2.29 24.80
CA THR A 8 -51.91 -2.75 23.44
C THR A 8 -51.48 -1.59 22.54
N LEU A 9 -50.33 -0.95 22.82
CA LEU A 9 -49.60 -0.18 21.78
C LEU A 9 -48.15 0.14 22.14
N PHE A 10 -47.43 -0.78 22.80
CA PHE A 10 -45.98 -0.65 23.00
C PHE A 10 -45.16 -1.78 22.37
N PHE A 11 -45.80 -2.65 21.58
CA PHE A 11 -45.18 -3.84 20.98
C PHE A 11 -45.22 -3.85 19.45
N GLN A 12 -45.38 -2.69 18.81
CA GLN A 12 -45.35 -2.57 17.34
C GLN A 12 -44.38 -1.51 16.79
N CYS A 13 -43.68 -0.75 17.66
CA CYS A 13 -42.61 0.16 17.22
C CYS A 13 -41.18 -0.36 17.54
N ALA A 14 -41.03 -1.53 18.15
CA ALA A 14 -39.72 -2.09 18.53
C ALA A 14 -39.22 -3.23 17.60
N ILE A 15 -39.98 -3.57 16.55
CA ILE A 15 -39.67 -4.67 15.61
C ILE A 15 -39.40 -4.16 14.19
N LEU A 16 -39.36 -2.83 13.98
CA LEU A 16 -39.00 -2.23 12.68
C LEU A 16 -37.73 -1.36 12.71
N LEU A 17 -36.87 -1.54 13.74
CA LEU A 17 -35.56 -0.88 13.83
C LEU A 17 -34.40 -1.87 14.05
N SER A 18 -34.63 -3.16 13.80
CA SER A 18 -33.69 -4.24 14.09
C SER A 18 -33.46 -5.17 12.90
N PHE A 19 -33.73 -4.71 11.67
CA PHE A 19 -33.52 -5.50 10.44
C PHE A 19 -32.93 -4.69 9.28
N THR A 20 -31.95 -3.82 9.54
CA THR A 20 -31.02 -3.29 8.52
C THR A 20 -29.62 -3.06 9.12
N ALA A 21 -29.14 -4.01 9.93
CA ALA A 21 -27.76 -4.05 10.40
C ALA A 21 -27.06 -5.29 9.80
N SER A 22 -27.11 -5.39 8.48
CA SER A 22 -26.42 -6.44 7.72
C SER A 22 -25.94 -5.77 6.43
N LEU A 23 -24.62 -5.81 6.20
CA LEU A 23 -23.88 -5.22 5.06
C LEU A 23 -23.38 -3.78 5.25
N LEU A 24 -22.79 -3.48 6.41
CA LEU A 24 -21.60 -2.60 6.40
C LEU A 24 -20.39 -3.53 6.56
N SER A 25 -19.99 -4.18 5.46
CA SER A 25 -18.62 -4.68 5.35
C SER A 25 -17.74 -3.44 5.46
N SER A 26 -17.05 -3.28 6.58
CA SER A 26 -16.01 -2.27 6.70
C SER A 26 -14.93 -2.61 5.67
N ALA A 27 -14.99 -1.97 4.51
CA ALA A 27 -13.94 -1.92 3.50
C ALA A 27 -12.76 -1.07 4.03
N ALA A 28 -12.27 -1.41 5.23
CA ALA A 28 -11.31 -0.60 5.96
C ALA A 28 -9.86 -0.82 5.50
N ASP A 29 -9.59 -1.90 4.76
CA ASP A 29 -8.28 -2.20 4.19
C ASP A 29 -8.45 -2.93 2.84
N ALA A 30 -7.79 -2.43 1.80
CA ALA A 30 -7.99 -2.86 0.41
C ALA A 30 -6.68 -2.94 -0.41
N CYS A 31 -5.58 -3.42 0.16
CA CYS A 31 -4.26 -3.45 -0.50
C CYS A 31 -4.16 -4.31 -1.78
N THR A 32 -3.21 -3.96 -2.67
CA THR A 32 -2.73 -4.81 -3.79
C THR A 32 -1.22 -5.00 -3.68
N THR A 33 -0.75 -6.22 -3.96
CA THR A 33 0.64 -6.62 -3.73
C THR A 33 1.16 -7.56 -4.81
N ALA A 34 2.47 -7.58 -4.98
CA ALA A 34 3.15 -8.52 -5.86
C ALA A 34 4.51 -8.93 -5.30
N VAL A 35 4.81 -10.22 -5.43
CA VAL A 35 6.13 -10.81 -5.18
C VAL A 35 6.74 -11.16 -6.52
N ILE A 36 7.93 -10.63 -6.82
CA ILE A 36 8.59 -10.76 -8.12
C ILE A 36 9.95 -11.42 -7.93
N SER A 37 10.17 -12.53 -8.61
CA SER A 37 11.43 -13.27 -8.62
C SER A 37 12.53 -12.45 -9.28
N GLY A 38 13.74 -12.54 -8.74
CA GLY A 38 14.93 -11.96 -9.38
C GLY A 38 15.21 -12.50 -10.79
N LYS A 39 14.58 -13.61 -11.20
CA LYS A 39 14.73 -14.19 -12.55
C LYS A 39 14.16 -13.29 -13.66
N VAL A 40 13.24 -12.39 -13.33
CA VAL A 40 12.54 -11.52 -14.31
C VAL A 40 12.81 -10.03 -14.05
N THR A 41 13.76 -9.72 -13.17
CA THR A 41 14.22 -8.35 -12.89
C THR A 41 15.56 -8.09 -13.57
N PRO A 42 15.86 -6.83 -13.95
CA PRO A 42 17.02 -6.50 -14.78
C PRO A 42 18.38 -6.78 -14.13
N ASP A 43 18.41 -6.91 -12.82
CA ASP A 43 19.65 -7.01 -12.05
C ASP A 43 19.73 -8.27 -11.18
N GLY A 44 18.78 -9.19 -11.36
CA GLY A 44 18.74 -10.47 -10.66
C GLY A 44 18.19 -10.39 -9.23
N ARG A 45 17.70 -9.22 -8.79
CA ARG A 45 17.27 -9.00 -7.39
C ARG A 45 15.76 -9.18 -7.26
N PRO A 46 15.26 -9.91 -6.25
CA PRO A 46 13.82 -10.03 -6.04
C PRO A 46 13.23 -8.68 -5.65
N ILE A 47 11.97 -8.45 -6.05
CA ILE A 47 11.24 -7.23 -5.75
C ILE A 47 9.92 -7.57 -5.08
N LEU A 48 9.54 -6.77 -4.09
CA LEU A 48 8.26 -6.85 -3.40
C LEU A 48 7.55 -5.51 -3.55
N TRP A 49 6.27 -5.51 -3.93
CA TRP A 49 5.48 -4.28 -4.10
C TRP A 49 4.19 -4.35 -3.30
N LYS A 50 3.82 -3.23 -2.67
CA LYS A 50 2.52 -3.03 -2.02
C LYS A 50 2.00 -1.60 -2.21
N ASN A 51 0.71 -1.48 -2.52
CA ASN A 51 -0.10 -0.29 -2.22
C ASN A 51 -0.93 -0.54 -0.96
N ARG A 52 -0.82 0.36 0.04
CA ARG A 52 -1.57 0.29 1.30
C ARG A 52 -2.81 1.16 1.23
N ASP A 53 -3.96 0.50 1.24
CA ASP A 53 -5.25 1.15 1.17
C ASP A 53 -5.96 1.08 2.53
N THR A 54 -6.31 2.20 3.13
CA THR A 54 -7.12 2.24 4.34
C THR A 54 -7.79 3.60 4.56
N THR A 55 -8.98 3.59 5.16
CA THR A 55 -9.68 4.81 5.60
C THR A 55 -9.40 5.15 7.07
N ALA A 56 -8.95 4.18 7.88
CA ALA A 56 -8.88 4.32 9.34
C ALA A 56 -7.52 4.85 9.84
N SER A 57 -6.47 4.76 9.03
CA SER A 57 -5.09 5.08 9.45
C SER A 57 -4.32 5.74 8.31
N VAL A 58 -4.73 6.97 7.99
CA VAL A 58 -4.22 7.75 6.86
C VAL A 58 -2.84 8.37 7.13
N HIS A 59 -2.55 8.73 8.38
CA HIS A 59 -1.26 9.27 8.79
C HIS A 59 -0.26 8.15 9.00
N ASN A 60 0.79 8.09 8.18
CA ASN A 60 1.81 7.04 8.22
C ASN A 60 3.20 7.65 8.45
N GLU A 61 4.06 6.87 9.07
CA GLU A 61 5.48 7.19 9.26
C GLU A 61 6.32 5.96 8.92
N VAL A 62 7.61 6.17 8.64
CA VAL A 62 8.61 5.10 8.64
C VAL A 62 9.30 5.11 10.00
N ALA A 63 9.18 4.00 10.73
CA ALA A 63 9.78 3.84 12.05
C ALA A 63 10.98 2.89 12.00
N TYR A 64 12.03 3.22 12.75
CA TYR A 64 13.16 2.34 13.03
C TYR A 64 12.94 1.61 14.36
N PHE A 65 13.28 0.32 14.39
CA PHE A 65 13.09 -0.57 15.52
C PHE A 65 14.40 -1.27 15.86
N GLU A 66 14.78 -1.15 17.12
CA GLU A 66 15.92 -1.84 17.73
C GLU A 66 15.48 -2.27 19.11
N GLU A 67 15.32 -3.58 19.28
CA GLU A 67 14.88 -4.23 20.52
C GLU A 67 15.94 -5.29 20.86
N GLU A 68 16.20 -5.51 22.15
CA GLU A 68 17.15 -6.52 22.62
C GLU A 68 16.78 -7.91 22.09
N ASP A 69 17.78 -8.70 21.69
CA ASP A 69 17.65 -10.05 21.12
C ASP A 69 16.77 -10.18 19.85
N LYS A 70 16.56 -9.08 19.12
CA LYS A 70 15.83 -9.08 17.84
C LYS A 70 16.65 -8.45 16.73
N LEU A 71 16.32 -8.86 15.50
CA LEU A 71 16.82 -8.17 14.31
C LEU A 71 16.31 -6.72 14.31
N ARG A 72 17.19 -5.79 13.96
CA ARG A 72 16.84 -4.39 13.68
C ARG A 72 16.05 -4.31 12.39
N PHE A 73 15.07 -3.42 12.33
CA PHE A 73 14.25 -3.26 11.13
C PHE A 73 13.67 -1.87 11.00
N ILE A 74 13.24 -1.55 9.78
CA ILE A 74 12.43 -0.37 9.48
C ILE A 74 11.09 -0.82 8.89
N GLY A 75 10.06 -0.02 9.09
CA GLY A 75 8.76 -0.31 8.49
C GLY A 75 7.80 0.85 8.55
N VAL A 76 6.80 0.81 7.66
CA VAL A 76 5.70 1.77 7.63
C VAL A 76 4.72 1.43 8.74
N THR A 77 4.42 2.40 9.61
CA THR A 77 3.45 2.26 10.70
C THR A 77 2.36 3.31 10.61
N THR A 78 1.26 3.10 11.32
CA THR A 78 0.34 4.20 11.63
C THR A 78 1.07 5.16 12.57
N ALA A 79 1.08 6.45 12.24
CA ALA A 79 1.75 7.46 13.06
C ALA A 79 1.25 7.45 14.51
N GLY A 80 2.17 7.56 15.46
CA GLY A 80 1.86 7.50 16.90
C GLY A 80 1.48 6.11 17.42
N SER A 81 1.51 5.07 16.58
CA SER A 81 1.19 3.69 16.96
C SER A 81 2.13 2.66 16.30
N ARG A 82 3.34 2.53 16.88
CA ARG A 82 4.39 1.59 16.44
C ARG A 82 4.20 0.14 16.95
N ARG A 83 2.99 -0.22 17.38
CA ARG A 83 2.66 -1.60 17.83
C ARG A 83 2.49 -2.57 16.67
N SER A 84 2.17 -2.04 15.48
CA SER A 84 1.94 -2.79 14.25
C SER A 84 2.78 -2.18 13.13
N VAL A 85 3.28 -3.02 12.24
CA VAL A 85 3.96 -2.61 11.00
C VAL A 85 3.11 -3.09 9.83
N TRP A 86 3.03 -2.29 8.76
CA TRP A 86 2.19 -2.58 7.59
C TRP A 86 2.97 -3.01 6.36
N MET A 87 4.28 -2.80 6.36
CA MET A 87 5.29 -3.33 5.44
C MET A 87 6.67 -2.94 5.97
N GLY A 88 7.72 -3.73 5.73
CA GLY A 88 9.05 -3.41 6.25
C GLY A 88 10.15 -4.33 5.79
N VAL A 89 11.37 -4.00 6.23
CA VAL A 89 12.60 -4.75 5.95
C VAL A 89 13.49 -4.78 7.20
N ASN A 90 14.16 -5.90 7.45
CA ASN A 90 15.11 -6.05 8.56
C ASN A 90 16.57 -6.11 8.09
N GLU A 91 17.49 -6.09 9.05
CA GLU A 91 18.93 -6.06 8.79
C GLU A 91 19.48 -7.31 8.09
N ALA A 92 18.74 -8.42 8.13
CA ALA A 92 19.07 -9.64 7.38
C ALA A 92 18.62 -9.58 5.91
N GLY A 93 17.98 -8.48 5.49
CA GLY A 93 17.44 -8.30 4.14
C GLY A 93 16.13 -9.04 3.90
N PHE A 94 15.45 -9.50 4.96
CA PHE A 94 14.10 -10.05 4.86
C PHE A 94 13.09 -8.89 4.77
N CYS A 95 12.27 -8.90 3.74
CA CYS A 95 11.17 -7.95 3.55
C CYS A 95 9.83 -8.65 3.69
N ILE A 96 8.85 -7.95 4.24
CA ILE A 96 7.48 -8.43 4.35
C ILE A 96 6.47 -7.31 4.10
N GLU A 97 5.40 -7.67 3.42
CA GLU A 97 4.21 -6.85 3.23
C GLU A 97 2.96 -7.74 3.31
N ASN A 98 1.77 -7.15 3.19
CA ASN A 98 0.55 -7.95 3.11
C ASN A 98 -0.57 -7.27 2.32
N SER A 99 -1.51 -8.06 1.80
CA SER A 99 -2.90 -7.65 1.63
C SER A 99 -3.78 -8.36 2.65
N VAL A 100 -4.88 -7.72 3.05
CA VAL A 100 -5.87 -8.34 3.93
C VAL A 100 -6.78 -9.22 3.08
N SER A 101 -6.95 -10.48 3.46
CA SER A 101 -7.98 -11.37 2.90
C SER A 101 -8.75 -12.01 4.04
N ASN A 102 -10.08 -11.89 4.01
CA ASN A 102 -10.94 -12.50 5.02
C ASN A 102 -11.42 -13.90 4.64
N ASP A 103 -11.03 -14.42 3.47
CA ASP A 103 -11.54 -15.69 2.95
C ASP A 103 -11.13 -16.87 3.83
N LEU A 104 -9.94 -16.78 4.44
CA LEU A 104 -9.41 -17.77 5.39
C LEU A 104 -9.68 -17.41 6.86
N SER A 105 -10.51 -16.39 7.12
CA SER A 105 -10.78 -15.94 8.49
C SER A 105 -11.67 -16.92 9.26
N VAL A 106 -11.40 -17.10 10.55
CA VAL A 106 -12.24 -17.91 11.45
C VAL A 106 -12.74 -17.04 12.58
N LYS A 107 -14.08 -16.99 12.76
CA LYS A 107 -14.70 -16.19 13.83
C LYS A 107 -14.20 -16.62 15.20
N GLY A 108 -13.73 -15.66 15.99
CA GLY A 108 -13.24 -15.90 17.35
C GLY A 108 -11.79 -16.40 17.42
N ALA A 109 -11.07 -16.44 16.30
CA ALA A 109 -9.63 -16.71 16.28
C ALA A 109 -8.87 -15.70 17.16
N LYS A 110 -7.88 -16.20 17.91
CA LYS A 110 -7.08 -15.43 18.87
C LYS A 110 -5.62 -15.45 18.46
N GLY A 111 -4.84 -14.50 18.98
CA GLY A 111 -3.40 -14.40 18.74
C GLY A 111 -3.02 -13.09 18.09
N LEU A 112 -1.93 -13.09 17.35
CA LEU A 112 -1.46 -11.90 16.64
C LEU A 112 -2.30 -11.66 15.38
N GLY A 113 -2.74 -10.42 15.19
CA GLY A 113 -3.31 -9.95 13.93
C GLY A 113 -2.21 -9.46 12.98
N ASN A 114 -2.58 -9.23 11.72
CA ASN A 114 -1.68 -8.99 10.58
C ASN A 114 -0.48 -8.08 10.91
N GLY A 115 -0.73 -6.84 11.37
CA GLY A 115 0.34 -5.88 11.62
C GLY A 115 1.28 -6.21 12.79
N ARG A 116 0.78 -6.89 13.83
CA ARG A 116 1.62 -7.36 14.93
C ARG A 116 2.39 -8.63 14.55
N PHE A 117 1.82 -9.46 13.68
CA PHE A 117 2.48 -10.64 13.15
C PHE A 117 3.63 -10.27 12.22
N MET A 118 3.45 -9.28 11.33
CA MET A 118 4.56 -8.75 10.52
C MET A 118 5.66 -8.12 11.38
N LYS A 119 5.32 -7.39 12.44
CA LYS A 119 6.31 -6.87 13.39
C LYS A 119 7.11 -8.00 14.06
N LEU A 120 6.45 -9.09 14.44
CA LEU A 120 7.14 -10.29 14.96
C LEU A 120 8.11 -10.85 13.91
N ALA A 121 7.62 -11.11 12.69
CA ALA A 121 8.42 -11.66 11.60
C ALA A 121 9.66 -10.81 11.29
N LEU A 122 9.52 -9.49 11.21
CA LEU A 122 10.65 -8.58 10.98
C LEU A 122 11.72 -8.67 12.08
N GLY A 123 11.31 -8.90 13.34
CA GLY A 123 12.24 -9.04 14.45
C GLY A 123 12.89 -10.42 14.58
N THR A 124 12.41 -11.46 13.87
CA THR A 124 12.83 -12.85 14.10
C THR A 124 13.23 -13.64 12.85
N CYS A 125 12.74 -13.29 11.66
CA CYS A 125 12.96 -14.06 10.43
C CYS A 125 14.08 -13.43 9.59
N SER A 126 15.04 -14.23 9.12
CA SER A 126 16.08 -13.80 8.18
C SER A 126 15.78 -14.23 6.74
N THR A 127 14.90 -15.21 6.55
CA THR A 127 14.61 -15.86 5.27
C THR A 127 13.13 -16.19 5.10
N VAL A 128 12.74 -16.51 3.86
CA VAL A 128 11.43 -17.07 3.52
C VAL A 128 11.17 -18.38 4.29
N ASP A 129 12.19 -19.21 4.47
CA ASP A 129 12.09 -20.45 5.26
C ASP A 129 11.83 -20.17 6.75
N ASP A 130 12.50 -19.17 7.34
CA ASP A 130 12.23 -18.77 8.73
C ASP A 130 10.78 -18.28 8.89
N PHE A 131 10.25 -17.56 7.88
CA PHE A 131 8.86 -17.10 7.91
C PHE A 131 7.88 -18.26 7.80
N LYS A 132 8.15 -19.24 6.93
CA LYS A 132 7.37 -20.48 6.85
C LYS A 132 7.39 -21.22 8.18
N GLN A 133 8.55 -21.38 8.81
CA GLN A 133 8.68 -22.01 10.12
C GLN A 133 7.88 -21.25 11.19
N LEU A 134 7.94 -19.92 11.21
CA LEU A 134 7.15 -19.09 12.12
C LEU A 134 5.63 -19.33 11.95
N LEU A 135 5.16 -19.47 10.71
CA LEU A 135 3.76 -19.80 10.42
C LEU A 135 3.40 -21.22 10.93
N GLU A 136 4.25 -22.22 10.69
CA GLU A 136 4.07 -23.59 11.18
C GLU A 136 4.03 -23.67 12.71
N GLU A 137 4.91 -22.93 13.39
CA GLU A 137 4.94 -22.85 14.84
C GLU A 137 3.69 -22.20 15.40
N THR A 138 3.28 -21.07 14.81
CA THR A 138 2.09 -20.34 15.26
C THR A 138 0.77 -21.01 14.85
N ASN A 139 0.78 -21.98 13.92
CA ASN A 139 -0.40 -22.83 13.66
C ASN A 139 -0.79 -23.66 14.89
N LYS A 140 0.16 -23.97 15.78
CA LYS A 140 -0.08 -24.75 17.00
C LYS A 140 -0.89 -23.97 18.04
N THR A 141 -0.72 -22.65 18.10
CA THR A 141 -1.35 -21.77 19.10
C THR A 141 -2.46 -20.90 18.50
N GLY A 142 -2.47 -20.72 17.19
CA GLY A 142 -3.41 -19.90 16.46
C GLY A 142 -2.98 -18.43 16.34
N ARG A 143 -3.52 -17.77 15.33
CA ARG A 143 -3.40 -16.33 15.06
C ARG A 143 -4.79 -15.75 14.81
N SER A 144 -4.96 -14.44 15.00
CA SER A 144 -6.12 -13.70 14.46
C SER A 144 -5.82 -13.12 13.07
N THR A 145 -4.80 -13.67 12.42
CA THR A 145 -4.31 -13.25 11.11
C THR A 145 -5.20 -13.82 10.00
N ALA A 146 -5.52 -12.98 9.03
CA ALA A 146 -6.21 -13.32 7.79
C ALA A 146 -5.66 -12.38 6.70
N ALA A 147 -4.69 -12.88 5.93
CA ALA A 147 -3.88 -12.07 5.03
C ALA A 147 -3.15 -12.90 3.98
N ASN A 148 -2.81 -12.24 2.87
CA ASN A 148 -1.78 -12.70 1.96
C ASN A 148 -0.49 -11.96 2.31
N PHE A 149 0.57 -12.65 2.71
CA PHE A 149 1.87 -12.04 3.00
C PHE A 149 2.83 -12.28 1.84
N GLY A 150 3.34 -11.24 1.21
CA GLY A 150 4.49 -11.34 0.33
C GLY A 150 5.79 -11.17 1.11
N VAL A 151 6.76 -12.03 0.84
CA VAL A 151 8.10 -11.99 1.45
C VAL A 151 9.19 -12.20 0.42
N ILE A 152 10.30 -11.48 0.59
CA ILE A 152 11.55 -11.69 -0.14
C ILE A 152 12.72 -11.71 0.85
N ASP A 153 13.84 -12.34 0.50
CA ASP A 153 15.03 -12.35 1.35
C ASP A 153 16.34 -12.19 0.56
N ALA A 154 17.44 -11.97 1.28
CA ALA A 154 18.77 -11.79 0.73
C ALA A 154 19.40 -13.08 0.14
N LYS A 155 18.79 -14.24 0.34
CA LYS A 155 19.22 -15.52 -0.26
C LYS A 155 18.52 -15.77 -1.61
N GLY A 156 17.64 -14.88 -2.04
CA GLY A 156 16.87 -15.00 -3.28
C GLY A 156 15.51 -15.67 -3.11
N GLY A 157 15.09 -15.93 -1.88
CA GLY A 157 13.72 -16.35 -1.59
C GLY A 157 12.73 -15.26 -2.00
N ALA A 158 11.63 -15.67 -2.64
CA ALA A 158 10.54 -14.79 -3.05
C ALA A 158 9.24 -15.59 -3.06
N ALA A 159 8.38 -15.40 -2.08
CA ALA A 159 7.13 -16.16 -1.97
C ALA A 159 5.97 -15.35 -1.41
N LEU A 160 4.76 -15.76 -1.77
CA LEU A 160 3.51 -15.28 -1.20
C LEU A 160 2.87 -16.36 -0.32
N PHE A 161 2.32 -15.98 0.83
CA PHE A 161 1.67 -16.87 1.79
C PHE A 161 0.23 -16.45 2.03
N GLU A 162 -0.73 -17.23 1.57
CA GLU A 162 -2.14 -17.05 1.96
C GLU A 162 -2.34 -17.69 3.32
N THR A 163 -2.63 -16.87 4.33
CA THR A 163 -2.53 -17.26 5.74
C THR A 163 -3.84 -17.05 6.48
N GLY A 164 -4.33 -18.12 7.10
CA GLY A 164 -5.41 -18.10 8.06
C GLY A 164 -4.93 -18.28 9.51
N PRO A 165 -5.85 -18.50 10.47
CA PRO A 165 -5.53 -18.67 11.89
C PRO A 165 -4.58 -19.82 12.22
N THR A 166 -4.73 -20.96 11.57
CA THR A 166 -3.96 -22.19 11.84
C THR A 166 -3.52 -22.92 10.56
N THR A 167 -3.65 -22.25 9.42
CA THR A 167 -3.31 -22.78 8.10
C THR A 167 -2.58 -21.72 7.29
N PHE A 168 -1.81 -22.16 6.32
CA PHE A 168 -1.29 -21.30 5.26
C PHE A 168 -1.03 -22.11 4.01
N ARG A 169 -1.00 -21.45 2.85
CA ARG A 169 -0.49 -21.98 1.59
C ARG A 169 0.58 -21.06 1.03
N MET A 170 1.71 -21.65 0.61
CA MET A 170 2.85 -20.94 0.04
C MET A 170 2.79 -21.00 -1.49
N PHE A 171 3.13 -19.88 -2.12
CA PHE A 171 3.28 -19.69 -3.55
C PHE A 171 4.68 -19.15 -3.82
N ASP A 172 5.60 -20.00 -4.27
CA ASP A 172 6.98 -19.61 -4.58
C ASP A 172 7.04 -18.91 -5.95
N ALA A 173 7.46 -17.64 -5.96
CA ALA A 173 7.60 -16.87 -7.20
C ALA A 173 8.78 -17.35 -8.07
N ASN A 174 9.67 -18.18 -7.51
CA ASN A 174 10.75 -18.82 -8.25
C ASN A 174 10.34 -20.12 -8.93
N ASP A 175 9.21 -20.72 -8.56
CA ASP A 175 8.72 -21.97 -9.13
C ASP A 175 7.94 -21.70 -10.43
N PRO A 176 8.41 -22.18 -11.60
CA PRO A 176 7.73 -21.94 -12.88
C PRO A 176 6.33 -22.58 -12.98
N GLU A 177 6.00 -23.58 -12.16
CA GLU A 177 4.64 -24.14 -12.11
C GLU A 177 3.67 -23.22 -11.36
N ILE A 178 4.18 -22.45 -10.39
CA ILE A 178 3.40 -21.50 -9.59
C ILE A 178 3.39 -20.11 -10.22
N ALA A 179 4.54 -19.64 -10.68
CA ALA A 179 4.78 -18.31 -11.22
C ALA A 179 5.52 -18.41 -12.58
N PRO A 180 4.84 -18.84 -13.65
CA PRO A 180 5.47 -19.04 -14.96
C PRO A 180 6.10 -17.77 -15.54
N ASN A 181 5.55 -16.60 -15.17
CA ASN A 181 6.08 -15.29 -15.56
C ASN A 181 6.98 -14.66 -14.48
N GLY A 182 7.38 -15.42 -13.46
CA GLY A 182 8.29 -14.97 -12.40
C GLY A 182 7.69 -13.99 -11.38
N TYR A 183 6.37 -13.92 -11.26
CA TYR A 183 5.69 -13.11 -10.24
C TYR A 183 4.42 -13.78 -9.71
N VAL A 184 4.02 -13.40 -8.50
CA VAL A 184 2.72 -13.75 -7.89
C VAL A 184 2.06 -12.46 -7.41
N VAL A 185 0.84 -12.21 -7.87
CA VAL A 185 0.02 -11.04 -7.49
C VAL A 185 -1.10 -11.47 -6.55
N ARG A 186 -1.41 -10.64 -5.55
CA ARG A 186 -2.66 -10.74 -4.78
C ARG A 186 -3.26 -9.37 -4.50
N SER A 187 -4.58 -9.36 -4.44
CA SER A 187 -5.37 -8.25 -3.91
C SER A 187 -6.05 -8.74 -2.62
N ASN A 188 -7.29 -8.34 -2.31
CA ASN A 188 -7.94 -8.67 -1.03
C ASN A 188 -8.73 -9.98 -1.02
N PHE A 189 -8.26 -10.98 -1.75
CA PHE A 189 -8.80 -12.33 -1.72
C PHE A 189 -7.66 -13.36 -1.70
N SER A 190 -7.96 -14.56 -1.27
CA SER A 190 -7.08 -15.73 -1.29
C SER A 190 -7.64 -16.73 -2.29
N VAL A 191 -6.79 -17.25 -3.19
CA VAL A 191 -7.23 -18.29 -4.12
C VAL A 191 -7.57 -19.58 -3.38
N GLU A 192 -6.85 -19.87 -2.29
CA GLU A 192 -7.14 -21.02 -1.43
C GLU A 192 -8.51 -20.89 -0.76
N GLY A 193 -8.81 -19.71 -0.19
CA GLY A 193 -10.08 -19.46 0.48
C GLY A 193 -11.29 -19.38 -0.48
N GLN A 194 -11.02 -19.11 -1.76
CA GLN A 194 -12.03 -19.04 -2.82
C GLN A 194 -12.10 -20.31 -3.70
N ASP A 195 -11.32 -21.35 -3.37
CA ASP A 195 -11.20 -22.60 -4.17
C ASP A 195 -10.88 -22.35 -5.66
N LEU A 196 -9.93 -21.45 -5.90
CA LEU A 196 -9.47 -21.05 -7.22
C LEU A 196 -8.13 -21.71 -7.58
N PRO A 197 -7.82 -21.85 -8.88
CA PRO A 197 -6.47 -22.22 -9.31
C PRO A 197 -5.44 -21.18 -8.87
N THR A 198 -4.17 -21.58 -8.87
CA THR A 198 -3.05 -20.72 -8.45
C THR A 198 -3.01 -19.35 -9.15
N ASN A 199 -3.29 -19.35 -10.45
CA ASN A 199 -3.34 -18.19 -11.33
C ASN A 199 -4.71 -18.12 -12.02
N PRO A 200 -5.75 -17.58 -11.34
CA PRO A 200 -7.10 -17.54 -11.88
C PRO A 200 -7.21 -16.57 -13.07
N THR A 201 -7.96 -17.00 -14.07
CA THR A 201 -8.32 -16.21 -15.25
C THR A 201 -9.48 -15.26 -14.95
N THR A 202 -9.70 -14.28 -15.82
CA THR A 202 -10.87 -13.38 -15.73
C THR A 202 -12.20 -14.13 -15.66
N ALA A 203 -12.33 -15.27 -16.35
CA ALA A 203 -13.55 -16.06 -16.36
C ALA A 203 -13.81 -16.80 -15.05
N GLU A 204 -12.76 -17.12 -14.29
CA GLU A 204 -12.85 -17.79 -12.97
C GLU A 204 -13.11 -16.79 -11.84
N LEU A 205 -12.80 -15.50 -12.05
CA LEU A 205 -13.01 -14.43 -11.08
C LEU A 205 -14.40 -13.79 -11.19
N THR A 206 -15.44 -14.59 -10.96
CA THR A 206 -16.83 -14.11 -10.89
C THR A 206 -17.20 -13.73 -9.45
N ASP A 207 -17.78 -12.54 -9.24
CA ASP A 207 -18.27 -12.05 -7.94
C ASP A 207 -17.24 -11.98 -6.80
N ILE A 208 -15.95 -11.92 -7.15
CA ILE A 208 -14.86 -11.75 -6.18
C ILE A 208 -14.57 -10.27 -5.97
N SER A 209 -14.73 -9.83 -4.72
CA SER A 209 -14.31 -8.49 -4.30
C SER A 209 -12.83 -8.29 -4.62
N SER A 210 -12.47 -7.09 -5.08
CA SER A 210 -11.08 -6.74 -5.39
C SER A 210 -10.48 -7.43 -6.63
N ARG A 211 -11.30 -8.08 -7.47
CA ARG A 211 -10.84 -8.73 -8.70
C ARG A 211 -10.27 -7.74 -9.72
N GLU A 212 -10.83 -6.56 -9.85
CA GLU A 212 -10.44 -5.56 -10.85
C GLU A 212 -8.99 -5.13 -10.63
N ARG A 213 -8.60 -4.91 -9.37
CA ARG A 213 -7.22 -4.60 -8.99
C ARG A 213 -6.26 -5.76 -9.22
N TYR A 214 -6.68 -6.99 -8.94
CA TYR A 214 -5.86 -8.16 -9.26
C TYR A 214 -5.60 -8.26 -10.76
N LEU A 215 -6.66 -8.20 -11.57
CA LEU A 215 -6.58 -8.26 -13.03
C LEU A 215 -5.73 -7.11 -13.59
N ARG A 216 -5.90 -5.89 -13.06
CA ARG A 216 -5.12 -4.73 -13.47
C ARG A 216 -3.64 -4.89 -13.16
N ALA A 217 -3.29 -5.35 -11.96
CA ALA A 217 -1.92 -5.62 -11.58
C ALA A 217 -1.30 -6.73 -12.45
N CYS A 218 -2.03 -7.83 -12.72
CA CYS A 218 -1.58 -8.87 -13.64
C CYS A 218 -1.35 -8.32 -15.05
N SER A 219 -2.30 -7.55 -15.59
CA SER A 219 -2.17 -6.93 -16.92
C SER A 219 -0.94 -6.01 -17.04
N LEU A 220 -0.66 -5.21 -16.01
CA LEU A 220 0.56 -4.39 -15.97
C LEU A 220 1.83 -5.24 -16.00
N MET A 221 1.89 -6.33 -15.22
CA MET A 221 3.04 -7.23 -15.22
C MET A 221 3.19 -7.97 -16.56
N GLU A 222 2.08 -8.40 -17.17
CA GLU A 222 2.08 -9.07 -18.48
C GLU A 222 2.56 -8.15 -19.60
N SER A 223 2.24 -6.85 -19.53
CA SER A 223 2.76 -5.86 -20.48
C SER A 223 4.29 -5.74 -20.49
N ARG A 224 4.95 -6.31 -19.48
CA ARG A 224 6.41 -6.38 -19.32
C ARG A 224 7.02 -7.71 -19.77
N GLN A 225 6.29 -8.63 -20.40
CA GLN A 225 6.88 -9.92 -20.83
C GLN A 225 8.12 -9.80 -21.73
N SER A 226 8.26 -8.72 -22.52
CA SER A 226 9.45 -8.45 -23.35
C SER A 226 10.47 -7.50 -22.71
N ALA A 227 10.21 -6.98 -21.51
CA ALA A 227 11.02 -5.98 -20.84
C ALA A 227 11.08 -6.23 -19.32
N GLU A 228 12.26 -6.34 -18.74
CA GLU A 228 12.41 -6.75 -17.33
C GLU A 228 11.63 -5.86 -16.34
N ILE A 229 11.10 -6.47 -15.27
CA ILE A 229 10.34 -5.78 -14.22
C ILE A 229 11.32 -5.02 -13.32
N SER A 230 11.36 -3.69 -13.44
CA SER A 230 12.31 -2.84 -12.74
C SER A 230 11.67 -2.03 -11.60
N VAL A 231 12.48 -1.66 -10.60
CA VAL A 231 12.04 -0.77 -9.51
C VAL A 231 11.48 0.56 -10.02
N PRO A 232 12.14 1.29 -10.95
CA PRO A 232 11.60 2.55 -11.46
C PRO A 232 10.23 2.36 -12.12
N TRP A 233 10.04 1.25 -12.85
CA TRP A 233 8.74 0.95 -13.45
C TRP A 233 7.67 0.66 -12.40
N LEU A 234 7.95 -0.14 -11.38
CA LEU A 234 6.97 -0.42 -10.31
C LEU A 234 6.57 0.87 -9.57
N LEU A 235 7.56 1.68 -9.20
CA LEU A 235 7.33 2.97 -8.54
C LEU A 235 6.49 3.90 -9.42
N ARG A 236 6.72 3.95 -10.73
CA ARG A 236 6.00 4.88 -11.60
C ARG A 236 4.65 4.33 -12.04
N SER A 237 4.62 3.14 -12.63
CA SER A 237 3.46 2.56 -13.29
C SER A 237 2.52 1.80 -12.35
N CYS A 238 3.04 1.09 -11.35
CA CYS A 238 2.19 0.22 -10.52
C CYS A 238 1.61 0.95 -9.32
N THR A 239 2.41 1.72 -8.58
CA THR A 239 1.90 2.43 -7.39
C THR A 239 0.93 3.57 -7.73
N ARG A 240 1.02 4.12 -8.95
CA ARG A 240 0.24 5.28 -9.44
C ARG A 240 -0.75 4.94 -10.55
N ASP A 241 -1.06 3.66 -10.76
CA ASP A 241 -1.99 3.28 -11.82
C ASP A 241 -3.39 3.87 -11.58
N LEU A 242 -3.88 4.51 -12.64
CA LEU A 242 -5.22 5.06 -12.76
C LEU A 242 -5.84 4.46 -14.04
N SER A 243 -6.75 3.52 -13.84
CA SER A 243 -7.48 2.80 -14.88
C SER A 243 -8.98 3.04 -14.77
N ASP A 244 -9.69 2.88 -15.89
CA ASP A 244 -11.15 2.90 -15.91
C ASP A 244 -11.73 1.57 -15.39
N ALA A 245 -13.06 1.47 -15.40
CA ALA A 245 -13.78 0.29 -14.90
C ALA A 245 -13.52 -0.99 -15.72
N ASP A 246 -13.05 -0.86 -16.95
CA ASP A 246 -12.67 -1.98 -17.81
C ASP A 246 -11.20 -2.38 -17.62
N GLY A 247 -10.47 -1.69 -16.72
CA GLY A 247 -9.06 -1.93 -16.45
C GLY A 247 -8.12 -1.33 -17.50
N CYS A 248 -8.63 -0.48 -18.39
CA CYS A 248 -7.82 0.25 -19.36
C CYS A 248 -7.18 1.49 -18.71
N PRO A 249 -5.90 1.80 -18.98
CA PRO A 249 -5.29 3.00 -18.42
C PRO A 249 -5.97 4.26 -18.96
N ILE A 250 -6.26 5.20 -18.06
CA ILE A 250 -6.93 6.46 -18.42
C ILE A 250 -5.97 7.36 -19.21
N PRO A 251 -6.37 7.95 -20.35
CA PRO A 251 -5.53 8.86 -21.13
C PRO A 251 -5.00 10.05 -20.30
N GLY A 252 -3.76 10.46 -20.58
CA GLY A 252 -3.04 11.50 -19.84
C GLY A 252 -2.49 11.04 -18.47
N THR A 253 -2.64 9.77 -18.08
CA THR A 253 -2.08 9.22 -16.83
C THR A 253 -0.76 8.50 -17.07
N VAL A 254 -0.13 8.04 -15.98
CA VAL A 254 1.20 7.41 -16.00
C VAL A 254 1.33 6.20 -16.94
N ASN A 255 0.25 5.47 -17.17
CA ASN A 255 0.23 4.27 -18.01
C ASN A 255 -0.43 4.50 -19.38
N ALA A 256 -0.82 5.74 -19.69
CA ALA A 256 -1.28 6.18 -21.01
C ALA A 256 -1.01 7.69 -21.12
N LEU A 257 0.26 8.08 -21.25
CA LEU A 257 0.68 9.49 -21.24
C LEU A 257 0.09 10.27 -22.43
N GLU A 258 -0.17 9.59 -23.54
CA GLU A 258 -0.84 10.17 -24.70
C GLU A 258 -2.32 10.41 -24.40
N GLY A 259 -2.84 11.56 -24.85
CA GLY A 259 -4.24 11.94 -24.70
C GLY A 259 -4.48 13.00 -23.63
N THR A 260 -5.76 13.22 -23.31
CA THR A 260 -6.20 14.28 -22.41
C THR A 260 -6.77 13.68 -21.15
N LEU A 261 -6.23 14.12 -20.01
CA LEU A 261 -6.70 13.71 -18.69
C LEU A 261 -8.15 14.20 -18.50
N PRO A 262 -9.10 13.32 -18.12
CA PRO A 262 -10.47 13.74 -17.84
C PRO A 262 -10.49 14.67 -16.62
N GLU A 263 -11.45 15.59 -16.55
CA GLU A 263 -11.54 16.57 -15.46
C GLU A 263 -11.66 15.92 -14.08
N ILE A 264 -12.35 14.78 -14.02
CA ILE A 264 -12.56 13.98 -12.82
C ILE A 264 -12.19 12.53 -13.14
N ILE A 265 -11.50 11.88 -12.19
CA ILE A 265 -11.21 10.45 -12.24
C ILE A 265 -11.87 9.77 -11.04
N ASN A 266 -12.63 8.70 -11.32
CA ASN A 266 -13.06 7.76 -10.30
C ASN A 266 -11.92 6.80 -9.98
N THR A 267 -11.59 6.66 -8.69
CA THR A 267 -10.45 5.88 -8.19
C THR A 267 -10.88 4.64 -7.41
N ASP A 268 -12.13 4.19 -7.57
CA ASP A 268 -12.64 3.07 -6.77
C ASP A 268 -12.00 1.73 -7.16
N GLN A 269 -11.75 1.51 -8.45
CA GLN A 269 -11.23 0.24 -8.97
C GLN A 269 -9.75 0.33 -9.40
N THR A 270 -9.14 1.51 -9.28
CA THR A 270 -7.74 1.74 -9.62
C THR A 270 -6.81 1.05 -8.62
N LEU A 271 -5.53 0.86 -8.97
CA LEU A 271 -4.54 0.43 -7.97
C LEU A 271 -4.14 1.57 -7.04
N SER A 272 -4.10 2.81 -7.55
CA SER A 272 -3.86 4.03 -6.76
C SER A 272 -5.21 4.70 -6.47
N ARG A 273 -5.75 4.43 -5.29
CA ARG A 273 -7.12 4.78 -4.91
C ARG A 273 -7.16 6.02 -4.04
N GLU A 274 -8.37 6.51 -3.83
CA GLU A 274 -8.66 7.54 -2.83
C GLU A 274 -8.11 7.21 -1.44
N ILE A 275 -8.13 5.93 -1.10
CA ILE A 275 -7.76 5.42 0.21
C ILE A 275 -6.33 4.86 0.22
N THR A 276 -5.55 4.99 -0.85
CA THR A 276 -4.13 4.63 -0.85
C THR A 276 -3.36 5.67 -0.05
N VAL A 277 -2.82 5.27 1.10
CA VAL A 277 -2.20 6.18 2.08
C VAL A 277 -0.68 6.01 2.17
N SER A 278 -0.16 4.93 1.60
CA SER A 278 1.27 4.73 1.38
C SER A 278 1.49 3.63 0.35
N ALA A 279 2.68 3.57 -0.22
CA ALA A 279 3.15 2.46 -1.05
C ALA A 279 4.61 2.17 -0.76
N ALA A 280 5.03 0.93 -0.98
CA ALA A 280 6.45 0.60 -1.01
C ALA A 280 6.81 -0.38 -2.11
N VAL A 281 8.05 -0.24 -2.58
CA VAL A 281 8.73 -1.22 -3.43
C VAL A 281 10.04 -1.60 -2.72
N PHE A 282 10.17 -2.86 -2.35
CA PHE A 282 11.40 -3.39 -1.75
C PHE A 282 12.28 -3.91 -2.86
N HIS A 283 13.47 -3.34 -2.97
CA HIS A 283 14.50 -3.82 -3.86
C HIS A 283 15.44 -4.71 -3.05
N GLY A 284 15.31 -6.03 -3.23
CA GLY A 284 16.16 -7.04 -2.62
C GLY A 284 17.63 -6.92 -3.01
N VAL A 285 18.39 -7.99 -2.73
CA VAL A 285 19.79 -8.11 -3.12
C VAL A 285 20.01 -9.45 -3.82
N ARG A 286 21.10 -9.59 -4.57
CA ARG A 286 21.48 -10.88 -5.13
C ARG A 286 22.01 -11.80 -4.03
N PRO A 287 21.97 -13.13 -4.23
CA PRO A 287 22.71 -14.04 -3.37
C PRO A 287 24.18 -13.59 -3.26
N ASN A 288 24.69 -13.53 -2.02
CA ASN A 288 26.04 -13.09 -1.66
C ASN A 288 26.30 -11.57 -1.70
N GLU A 289 25.32 -10.74 -2.07
CA GLU A 289 25.41 -9.30 -1.80
C GLU A 289 25.10 -8.99 -0.34
N SER A 290 25.62 -7.86 0.16
CA SER A 290 25.35 -7.41 1.52
C SER A 290 23.84 -7.15 1.70
N PRO A 291 23.16 -7.80 2.66
CA PRO A 291 21.74 -7.56 2.93
C PRO A 291 21.42 -6.11 3.32
N ALA A 292 22.43 -5.37 3.82
CA ALA A 292 22.32 -3.95 4.12
C ALA A 292 22.02 -3.07 2.89
N LEU A 293 22.16 -3.60 1.66
CA LEU A 293 21.76 -2.93 0.42
C LEU A 293 20.29 -3.13 0.05
N THR A 294 19.55 -3.94 0.80
CA THR A 294 18.10 -4.09 0.62
C THR A 294 17.43 -2.73 0.85
N THR A 295 16.74 -2.22 -0.17
CA THR A 295 16.18 -0.86 -0.15
C THR A 295 14.67 -0.92 -0.08
N MET A 296 14.09 -0.29 0.94
CA MET A 296 12.66 -0.02 0.99
C MET A 296 12.37 1.35 0.38
N TRP A 297 11.90 1.39 -0.85
CA TRP A 297 11.43 2.62 -1.47
C TRP A 297 10.05 2.95 -0.91
N THR A 298 9.95 4.04 -0.16
CA THR A 298 8.71 4.40 0.54
C THR A 298 8.06 5.63 -0.07
N MET A 299 6.76 5.55 -0.29
CA MET A 299 5.88 6.68 -0.57
C MET A 299 4.94 6.84 0.63
N LEU A 300 5.02 7.96 1.36
CA LEU A 300 4.03 8.32 2.37
C LEU A 300 2.98 9.24 1.74
N GLY A 301 1.70 8.99 2.03
CA GLY A 301 0.57 9.58 1.32
C GLY A 301 0.25 8.86 0.00
N ALA A 302 -0.76 9.36 -0.71
CA ALA A 302 -1.17 8.78 -1.98
C ALA A 302 -0.03 8.88 -3.02
N PRO A 303 0.34 7.78 -3.71
CA PRO A 303 1.45 7.75 -4.67
C PRO A 303 1.40 8.87 -5.72
N SER A 304 0.22 9.25 -6.20
CA SER A 304 0.04 10.32 -7.19
C SER A 304 0.34 11.74 -6.68
N PHE A 305 0.61 11.91 -5.39
CA PHE A 305 0.86 13.20 -4.73
C PHE A 305 2.18 13.24 -3.97
N THR A 306 3.04 12.23 -4.14
CA THR A 306 4.23 12.05 -3.32
C THR A 306 5.40 11.48 -4.12
N VAL A 307 6.59 11.43 -3.51
CA VAL A 307 7.85 10.97 -4.10
C VAL A 307 8.35 9.74 -3.33
N ALA A 308 8.88 8.76 -4.05
CA ALA A 308 9.55 7.62 -3.41
C ALA A 308 10.90 8.04 -2.79
N VAL A 309 11.09 7.74 -1.51
CA VAL A 309 12.36 7.92 -0.81
C VAL A 309 12.96 6.55 -0.48
N PRO A 310 14.25 6.31 -0.79
CA PRO A 310 14.90 5.05 -0.44
C PRO A 310 15.30 5.02 1.03
N CYS A 311 14.91 3.96 1.73
CA CYS A 311 15.22 3.72 3.14
C CYS A 311 16.00 2.41 3.32
N TRP A 312 16.93 2.39 4.27
CA TRP A 312 17.71 1.21 4.63
C TRP A 312 17.75 1.03 6.14
N VAL A 313 17.84 -0.20 6.62
CA VAL A 313 17.99 -0.50 8.05
C VAL A 313 19.33 0.00 8.59
N GLY A 314 20.38 -0.05 7.76
CA GLY A 314 21.73 0.34 8.16
C GLY A 314 21.93 1.83 8.48
N THR A 315 20.91 2.69 8.32
CA THR A 315 21.03 4.11 8.64
C THR A 315 21.00 4.40 10.14
N GLY A 316 20.52 3.46 10.97
CA GLY A 316 20.36 3.62 12.43
C GLY A 316 19.26 4.59 12.86
N GLU A 317 18.87 5.52 11.97
CA GLU A 317 17.77 6.45 12.13
C GLU A 317 17.10 6.72 10.78
N ILE A 318 15.83 7.13 10.80
CA ILE A 318 15.07 7.54 9.62
C ILE A 318 15.06 9.06 9.56
N ALA A 319 15.21 9.62 8.35
CA ALA A 319 15.18 11.06 8.13
C ALA A 319 13.83 11.67 8.56
N ASP A 320 13.89 12.84 9.20
CA ASP A 320 12.73 13.55 9.76
C ASP A 320 11.54 13.68 8.79
N PRO A 321 11.69 13.96 7.48
CA PRO A 321 10.54 14.05 6.56
C PRO A 321 9.67 12.78 6.47
N LEU A 322 10.19 11.63 6.89
CA LEU A 322 9.50 10.33 6.85
C LEU A 322 9.01 9.85 8.22
N SER A 323 9.42 10.48 9.33
CA SER A 323 9.17 10.00 10.69
C SER A 323 8.44 11.05 11.52
N GLY A 324 7.45 10.65 12.32
CA GLY A 324 6.73 11.59 13.17
C GLY A 324 5.47 11.00 13.78
N ASP A 325 5.23 11.31 15.07
CA ASP A 325 4.07 10.83 15.83
C ASP A 325 2.71 11.29 15.25
N ARG A 326 2.72 12.31 14.37
CA ARG A 326 1.54 12.82 13.67
C ARG A 326 1.55 12.54 12.17
N GLY A 327 2.49 11.74 11.69
CA GLY A 327 2.76 11.48 10.28
C GLY A 327 4.11 12.03 9.88
N GLY A 328 4.79 11.35 8.95
CA GLY A 328 5.97 11.91 8.30
C GLY A 328 5.55 13.12 7.46
N GLU A 329 6.28 14.24 7.58
CA GLU A 329 5.90 15.52 6.97
C GLU A 329 5.64 15.40 5.46
N LEU A 330 6.42 14.58 4.76
CA LEU A 330 6.24 14.29 3.34
C LEU A 330 4.85 13.69 3.05
N GLY A 331 4.38 12.77 3.89
CA GLY A 331 3.05 12.19 3.80
C GLY A 331 1.94 13.19 4.10
N GLU A 332 2.13 14.07 5.09
CA GLU A 332 1.14 15.09 5.45
C GLU A 332 0.96 16.15 4.35
N LEU A 333 2.05 16.51 3.64
CA LEU A 333 1.95 17.35 2.44
C LEU A 333 1.16 16.66 1.33
N ALA A 334 1.42 15.38 1.07
CA ALA A 334 0.69 14.61 0.07
C ALA A 334 -0.81 14.49 0.41
N ILE A 335 -1.16 14.23 1.67
CA ILE A 335 -2.54 14.19 2.16
C ILE A 335 -3.23 15.53 1.92
N SER A 336 -2.55 16.64 2.24
CA SER A 336 -3.11 17.99 2.07
C SER A 336 -3.35 18.33 0.59
N MET A 337 -2.36 18.09 -0.28
CA MET A 337 -2.50 18.32 -1.73
C MET A 337 -3.61 17.47 -2.34
N ARG A 338 -3.74 16.21 -1.90
CA ARG A 338 -4.83 15.32 -2.30
C ARG A 338 -6.18 15.85 -1.82
N GLY A 339 -6.27 16.33 -0.58
CA GLY A 339 -7.49 16.88 -0.01
C GLY A 339 -8.06 18.07 -0.81
N TRP A 340 -7.21 18.87 -1.44
CA TRP A 340 -7.62 19.94 -2.35
C TRP A 340 -8.11 19.45 -3.72
N LYS A 341 -8.00 18.14 -4.00
CA LYS A 341 -8.46 17.51 -5.24
C LYS A 341 -9.64 16.59 -5.06
N SER A 342 -10.00 16.22 -3.83
CA SER A 342 -11.20 15.44 -3.54
C SER A 342 -12.46 16.17 -4.02
N THR A 343 -13.43 15.44 -4.58
CA THR A 343 -14.75 15.98 -4.89
C THR A 343 -15.73 15.73 -3.72
N LEU A 344 -16.99 16.17 -3.87
CA LEU A 344 -18.07 15.83 -2.92
C LEU A 344 -18.52 14.37 -3.03
N VAL A 345 -18.11 13.68 -4.09
CA VAL A 345 -18.37 12.26 -4.30
C VAL A 345 -17.15 11.49 -3.79
N ASP A 346 -17.37 10.66 -2.77
CA ASP A 346 -16.33 9.76 -2.27
C ASP A 346 -15.73 8.98 -3.45
N ARG A 347 -14.41 8.80 -3.46
CA ARG A 347 -13.61 8.07 -4.48
C ARG A 347 -13.31 8.82 -5.77
N GLU A 348 -13.67 10.09 -5.90
CA GLU A 348 -13.31 10.90 -7.08
C GLU A 348 -12.22 11.94 -6.78
N ILE A 349 -11.38 12.22 -7.78
CA ILE A 349 -10.40 13.31 -7.75
C ILE A 349 -10.53 14.20 -8.98
N THR A 350 -10.44 15.51 -8.76
CA THR A 350 -10.24 16.49 -9.83
C THR A 350 -8.81 16.45 -10.33
N THR A 351 -8.63 16.66 -11.63
CA THR A 351 -7.33 16.45 -12.28
C THR A 351 -6.61 17.74 -12.68
N GLY A 352 -7.29 18.90 -12.56
CA GLY A 352 -6.70 20.19 -12.87
C GLY A 352 -5.39 20.40 -12.09
N GLY A 353 -4.31 20.70 -12.79
CA GLY A 353 -2.97 20.90 -12.22
C GLY A 353 -2.20 19.62 -11.86
N LEU A 354 -2.81 18.44 -11.90
CA LEU A 354 -2.10 17.17 -11.64
C LEU A 354 -0.98 16.90 -12.64
N PRO A 355 -1.11 17.15 -13.96
CA PRO A 355 0.02 16.93 -14.88
C PRO A 355 1.27 17.75 -14.53
N ALA A 356 1.10 18.99 -14.07
CA ALA A 356 2.22 19.84 -13.66
C ALA A 356 2.86 19.34 -12.36
N LEU A 357 2.03 18.99 -11.36
CA LEU A 357 2.46 18.33 -10.13
C LEU A 357 3.27 17.07 -10.43
N TRP A 358 2.70 16.17 -11.24
CA TRP A 358 3.33 14.92 -11.64
C TRP A 358 4.66 15.17 -12.34
N SER A 359 4.71 16.03 -13.36
CA SER A 359 5.95 16.34 -14.06
C SER A 359 7.07 16.80 -13.11
N ALA A 360 6.74 17.64 -12.11
CA ALA A 360 7.72 18.12 -11.14
C ALA A 360 8.18 17.03 -10.18
N LEU A 361 7.24 16.33 -9.52
CA LEU A 361 7.55 15.26 -8.57
C LEU A 361 8.30 14.11 -9.25
N TRP A 362 7.91 13.76 -10.47
CA TRP A 362 8.51 12.70 -11.26
C TRP A 362 9.95 13.02 -11.65
N SER A 363 10.24 14.25 -12.04
CA SER A 363 11.62 14.66 -12.32
C SER A 363 12.52 14.52 -11.09
N THR A 364 12.01 14.89 -9.90
CA THR A 364 12.75 14.71 -8.64
C THR A 364 12.92 13.23 -8.30
N GLU A 365 11.87 12.42 -8.47
CA GLU A 365 11.91 10.99 -8.21
C GLU A 365 12.93 10.29 -9.13
N ASP A 366 12.97 10.65 -10.41
CA ASP A 366 13.90 10.09 -11.38
C ASP A 366 15.36 10.43 -11.01
N GLU A 367 15.62 11.63 -10.48
CA GLU A 367 16.94 12.02 -9.94
C GLU A 367 17.32 11.15 -8.73
N ILE A 368 16.41 11.00 -7.77
CA ILE A 368 16.64 10.18 -6.56
C ILE A 368 16.91 8.72 -6.96
N ILE A 369 16.11 8.18 -7.87
CA ILE A 369 16.27 6.82 -8.41
C ILE A 369 17.64 6.67 -9.06
N ALA A 370 18.00 7.56 -9.99
CA ALA A 370 19.27 7.48 -10.71
C ALA A 370 20.48 7.56 -9.78
N LYS A 371 20.47 8.50 -8.82
CA LYS A 371 21.52 8.63 -7.80
C LYS A 371 21.61 7.35 -6.95
N THR A 372 20.48 6.83 -6.51
CA THR A 372 20.42 5.66 -5.62
C THR A 372 20.91 4.41 -6.31
N MET A 373 20.46 4.12 -7.54
CA MET A 373 20.90 2.92 -8.26
C MET A 373 22.40 2.97 -8.53
N LYS A 374 22.91 4.12 -8.98
CA LYS A 374 24.36 4.33 -9.17
C LYS A 374 25.15 4.12 -7.87
N GLN A 375 24.61 4.58 -6.74
CA GLN A 375 25.29 4.46 -5.46
C GLN A 375 25.22 3.03 -4.90
N LYS A 376 24.10 2.32 -5.07
CA LYS A 376 23.97 0.89 -4.77
C LYS A 376 24.98 0.05 -5.55
N ASP A 377 25.17 0.32 -6.84
CA ASP A 377 26.15 -0.40 -7.65
C ASP A 377 27.57 -0.21 -7.11
N ARG A 378 27.92 0.99 -6.67
CA ARG A 378 29.21 1.25 -6.01
C ARG A 378 29.35 0.49 -4.69
N TRP A 379 28.33 0.56 -3.83
CA TRP A 379 28.34 -0.13 -2.54
C TRP A 379 28.28 -1.66 -2.66
N SER A 380 27.82 -2.20 -3.79
CA SER A 380 27.89 -3.64 -4.07
C SER A 380 29.32 -4.13 -4.33
N GLN A 381 30.23 -3.23 -4.68
CA GLN A 381 31.62 -3.54 -5.04
C GLN A 381 32.63 -3.03 -4.01
N GLN A 382 32.22 -2.15 -3.11
CA GLN A 382 33.08 -1.44 -2.17
C GLN A 382 32.44 -1.41 -0.79
N ALA A 383 33.28 -1.52 0.25
CA ALA A 383 32.82 -1.35 1.62
C ALA A 383 32.21 0.04 1.83
N PHE A 384 31.15 0.11 2.61
CA PHE A 384 30.47 1.34 3.02
C PHE A 384 30.19 1.29 4.51
N THR A 385 29.94 2.45 5.09
CA THR A 385 29.65 2.58 6.52
C THR A 385 28.20 3.01 6.73
N PRO A 386 27.61 2.74 7.91
CA PRO A 386 26.31 3.27 8.30
C PRO A 386 26.19 4.77 8.08
N GLU A 387 27.22 5.55 8.41
CA GLU A 387 27.19 7.02 8.29
C GLU A 387 27.03 7.49 6.84
N VAL A 388 27.67 6.79 5.89
CA VAL A 388 27.52 7.08 4.45
C VAL A 388 26.11 6.76 3.98
N LEU A 389 25.53 5.67 4.48
CA LEU A 389 24.15 5.29 4.15
C LEU A 389 23.14 6.27 4.74
N THR A 390 23.33 6.70 5.99
CA THR A 390 22.50 7.71 6.67
C THR A 390 22.57 9.05 5.97
N ALA A 391 23.77 9.51 5.60
CA ALA A 391 23.95 10.76 4.87
C ALA A 391 23.22 10.73 3.52
N PHE A 392 23.34 9.62 2.77
CA PHE A 392 22.66 9.46 1.48
C PHE A 392 21.13 9.39 1.63
N HIS A 393 20.64 8.69 2.66
CA HIS A 393 19.21 8.65 2.98
C HIS A 393 18.65 10.04 3.29
N LYS A 394 19.37 10.84 4.10
CA LYS A 394 18.99 12.23 4.41
C LYS A 394 19.01 13.11 3.17
N GLU A 395 20.03 13.02 2.32
CA GLU A 395 20.09 13.77 1.05
C GLU A 395 18.88 13.47 0.16
N ALA A 396 18.52 12.19 0.00
CA ALA A 396 17.36 11.79 -0.78
C ALA A 396 16.03 12.29 -0.18
N ALA A 397 15.89 12.22 1.15
CA ALA A 397 14.72 12.73 1.86
C ALA A 397 14.60 14.25 1.76
N ASP A 398 15.70 14.99 1.86
CA ASP A 398 15.75 16.45 1.72
C ASP A 398 15.36 16.88 0.30
N LEU A 399 15.89 16.19 -0.72
CA LEU A 399 15.54 16.47 -2.11
C LEU A 399 14.05 16.23 -2.37
N ALA A 400 13.49 15.13 -1.85
CA ALA A 400 12.06 14.85 -1.94
C ALA A 400 11.25 15.94 -1.20
N MET A 401 11.65 16.32 0.01
CA MET A 401 10.93 17.30 0.83
C MET A 401 10.97 18.71 0.23
N GLN A 402 12.08 19.11 -0.41
CA GLN A 402 12.18 20.37 -1.14
C GLN A 402 11.18 20.43 -2.31
N SER A 403 11.12 19.37 -3.11
CA SER A 403 10.17 19.26 -4.22
C SER A 403 8.72 19.28 -3.72
N MET A 404 8.42 18.49 -2.69
CA MET A 404 7.08 18.43 -2.07
C MET A 404 6.62 19.78 -1.52
N ASN A 405 7.50 20.51 -0.82
CA ASN A 405 7.18 21.85 -0.32
C ASN A 405 6.91 22.84 -1.46
N ALA A 406 7.74 22.82 -2.52
CA ALA A 406 7.54 23.69 -3.67
C ALA A 406 6.17 23.44 -4.34
N GLN A 407 5.80 22.17 -4.54
CA GLN A 407 4.51 21.80 -5.12
C GLN A 407 3.34 22.12 -4.20
N PHE A 408 3.48 21.90 -2.89
CA PHE A 408 2.48 22.27 -1.92
C PHE A 408 2.18 23.78 -1.94
N LEU A 409 3.23 24.62 -1.95
CA LEU A 409 3.06 26.07 -1.99
C LEU A 409 2.41 26.53 -3.31
N GLN A 410 2.77 25.92 -4.43
CA GLN A 410 2.15 26.21 -5.73
C GLN A 410 0.67 25.83 -5.73
N MET A 411 0.34 24.60 -5.35
CA MET A 411 -1.05 24.13 -5.32
C MET A 411 -1.90 24.91 -4.32
N LYS A 412 -1.32 25.34 -3.19
CA LYS A 412 -1.99 26.22 -2.24
C LYS A 412 -2.31 27.57 -2.86
N ALA A 413 -1.36 28.17 -3.59
CA ALA A 413 -1.59 29.43 -4.28
C ALA A 413 -2.69 29.30 -5.34
N ASP A 414 -2.67 28.22 -6.13
CA ASP A 414 -3.68 27.93 -7.14
C ASP A 414 -5.07 27.74 -6.52
N ALA A 415 -5.16 27.01 -5.40
CA ALA A 415 -6.41 26.79 -4.68
C ALA A 415 -6.98 28.09 -4.11
N LEU A 416 -6.12 28.98 -3.58
CA LEU A 416 -6.53 30.29 -3.05
C LEU A 416 -6.91 31.29 -4.15
N ALA A 417 -6.42 31.10 -5.37
CA ALA A 417 -6.75 31.94 -6.52
C ALA A 417 -8.10 31.60 -7.16
N GLN A 418 -8.68 30.43 -6.85
CA GLN A 418 -10.01 30.09 -7.34
C GLN A 418 -11.09 30.98 -6.70
N PRO A 419 -12.05 31.50 -7.49
CA PRO A 419 -13.11 32.32 -6.94
C PRO A 419 -13.92 31.51 -5.90
N ALA A 420 -14.20 32.13 -4.75
CA ALA A 420 -15.03 31.50 -3.74
C ALA A 420 -16.36 31.07 -4.36
N PRO A 421 -16.87 29.86 -4.05
CA PRO A 421 -18.18 29.45 -4.52
C PRO A 421 -19.22 30.49 -4.07
N PRO A 422 -20.25 30.76 -4.90
CA PRO A 422 -21.30 31.67 -4.51
C PRO A 422 -21.92 31.22 -3.18
N ALA A 423 -22.25 32.18 -2.32
CA ALA A 423 -22.88 31.86 -1.03
C ALA A 423 -24.11 30.97 -1.27
N PRO A 424 -24.29 29.90 -0.47
CA PRO A 424 -25.45 29.03 -0.62
C PRO A 424 -26.72 29.87 -0.49
N VAL A 425 -27.60 29.74 -1.48
CA VAL A 425 -28.93 30.36 -1.45
C VAL A 425 -29.79 29.45 -0.58
N PHE A 426 -30.01 29.86 0.66
CA PHE A 426 -30.99 29.20 1.52
C PHE A 426 -32.37 29.77 1.21
N ASP A 427 -33.34 28.89 0.95
CA ASP A 427 -34.74 29.30 0.96
C ASP A 427 -35.08 29.84 2.35
N SER A 428 -35.66 31.05 2.39
CA SER A 428 -36.13 31.63 3.64
C SER A 428 -37.20 30.70 4.23
N PRO A 429 -37.09 30.29 5.50
CA PRO A 429 -38.14 29.50 6.16
C PRO A 429 -39.37 30.38 6.39
N ALA A 430 -40.12 30.68 5.34
CA ALA A 430 -41.34 31.48 5.41
C ALA A 430 -42.58 30.57 5.43
N LYS A 431 -43.16 30.50 6.64
CA LYS A 431 -44.55 30.13 6.98
C LYS A 431 -44.88 28.63 7.13
N VAL A 432 -44.40 28.04 8.23
CA VAL A 432 -45.24 27.14 9.05
C VAL A 432 -45.68 27.91 10.30
N LEU A 433 -46.33 29.06 10.11
CA LEU A 433 -47.10 29.73 11.14
C LEU A 433 -48.24 30.47 10.46
N ALA A 434 -49.41 29.85 10.45
CA ALA A 434 -50.68 30.42 10.92
C ALA A 434 -51.88 29.61 10.38
N PRO A 435 -53.02 29.62 11.10
CA PRO A 435 -53.30 30.37 12.32
C PRO A 435 -53.02 29.60 13.61
#